data_AF-A0A842YBE2-F1
#
_entry.id   AF-A0A842YBE2-F1
#
_cell.length_a   1.000
_cell.length_b   1.000
_cell.length_c   1.000
_cell.angle_alpha   90.00
_cell.angle_beta   90.00
_cell.angle_gamma   90.00
#
_symmetry.space_group_name_H-M   'P 1'
#
loop_
_entity.id
_entity.type
_entity.pdbx_description
1 polymer ?
#
loop_
_entity_poly.entity_id
_entity_poly.type
_entity_poly.pdbx_seq_one_letter_code
_entity_poly.pdbx_strand_id
1 'polypeptide(L)'
;MTIDDELLLGLFKPDRHGKVGEDALIVKVVGTRKIDYELEESSRESKFELIDLGIEREVVKITSDIIVTIPQEYHRKIAIELENNVHWDFGESLRQVKKYKHAFEDTRVIIPTEYKRFAPLYKNEGFRVYLWKAKRKWQCLRCGTINLNENRIPPKCNGKDSEGKKCSNKSRDEFDLVGLEDAEVKEYE
;
A
#
# COMPACT_ATOMS: atom_id res chain seq x y z
N MET A 1 9.16 -7.76 8.41
CA MET A 1 7.85 -7.92 7.79
C MET A 1 7.34 -6.52 7.58
N THR A 2 7.06 -6.14 6.33
CA THR A 2 6.58 -4.80 5.96
C THR A 2 5.05 -4.76 5.95
N ILE A 3 4.48 -3.55 5.86
CA ILE A 3 3.05 -3.33 5.62
C ILE A 3 2.60 -4.09 4.36
N ASP A 4 3.41 -4.02 3.31
CA ASP A 4 3.14 -4.70 2.05
C ASP A 4 3.12 -6.21 2.21
N ASP A 5 4.03 -6.79 3.01
CA ASP A 5 4.02 -8.23 3.31
C ASP A 5 2.70 -8.64 3.99
N GLU A 6 2.17 -7.83 4.90
CA GLU A 6 0.92 -8.13 5.62
C GLU A 6 -0.33 -7.93 4.74
N LEU A 7 -0.34 -6.92 3.86
CA LEU A 7 -1.37 -6.77 2.84
C LEU A 7 -1.34 -7.92 1.83
N LEU A 8 -0.14 -8.32 1.41
CA LEU A 8 0.10 -9.48 0.56
C LEU A 8 -0.43 -10.75 1.22
N LEU A 9 -0.15 -10.98 2.50
CA LEU A 9 -0.71 -12.10 3.24
C LEU A 9 -2.25 -12.06 3.25
N GLY A 10 -2.84 -10.88 3.39
CA GLY A 10 -4.30 -10.69 3.25
C GLY A 10 -4.84 -11.05 1.86
N LEU A 11 -4.03 -10.91 0.81
CA LEU A 11 -4.38 -11.29 -0.57
C LEU A 11 -4.15 -12.78 -0.87
N PHE A 12 -3.07 -13.37 -0.32
CA PHE A 12 -2.77 -14.80 -0.45
C PHE A 12 -3.72 -15.67 0.37
N LYS A 13 -4.15 -15.20 1.55
CA LYS A 13 -4.87 -15.98 2.57
C LYS A 13 -4.31 -17.41 2.71
N PRO A 14 -3.00 -17.57 2.96
CA PRO A 14 -2.42 -18.89 3.08
C PRO A 14 -3.00 -19.60 4.31
N ASP A 15 -3.20 -20.92 4.20
CA ASP A 15 -3.58 -21.76 5.32
C ASP A 15 -2.44 -21.87 6.36
N ARG A 16 -2.70 -22.61 7.45
CA ARG A 16 -1.72 -22.81 8.54
C ARG A 16 -0.42 -23.52 8.09
N HIS A 17 -0.40 -24.08 6.89
CA HIS A 17 0.75 -24.76 6.29
C HIS A 17 1.41 -23.93 5.18
N GLY A 18 0.99 -22.68 4.99
CA GLY A 18 1.51 -21.80 3.95
C GLY A 18 0.97 -22.12 2.55
N LYS A 19 -0.03 -23.00 2.42
CA LYS A 19 -0.67 -23.30 1.13
C LYS A 19 -1.75 -22.27 0.85
N VAL A 20 -1.74 -21.75 -0.36
CA VAL A 20 -2.75 -20.84 -0.86
C VAL A 20 -4.00 -21.64 -1.25
N GLY A 21 -5.16 -21.28 -0.68
CA GLY A 21 -6.44 -21.94 -0.98
C GLY A 21 -6.93 -21.70 -2.42
N GLU A 22 -7.85 -22.53 -2.91
CA GLU A 22 -8.44 -22.36 -4.26
C GLU A 22 -9.23 -21.05 -4.41
N ASP A 23 -9.69 -20.47 -3.31
CA ASP A 23 -10.39 -19.18 -3.22
C ASP A 23 -9.44 -17.97 -3.14
N ALA A 24 -8.14 -18.19 -3.13
CA ALA A 24 -7.17 -17.12 -3.01
C ALA A 24 -7.14 -16.24 -4.27
N LEU A 25 -7.06 -14.92 -4.03
CA LEU A 25 -7.00 -13.94 -5.11
C LEU A 25 -5.69 -14.00 -5.89
N ILE A 26 -4.62 -14.57 -5.30
CA ILE A 26 -3.27 -14.63 -5.84
C ILE A 26 -2.60 -15.94 -5.41
N VAL A 27 -1.92 -16.64 -6.32
CA VAL A 27 -1.18 -17.89 -6.01
C VAL A 27 0.34 -17.75 -6.09
N LYS A 28 0.85 -16.74 -6.80
CA LYS A 28 2.29 -16.54 -6.95
C LYS A 28 2.63 -15.09 -7.29
N VAL A 29 3.66 -14.55 -6.63
CA VAL A 29 4.33 -13.32 -7.04
C VAL A 29 5.44 -13.64 -8.02
N VAL A 30 5.48 -12.92 -9.15
CA VAL A 30 6.54 -13.06 -10.15
C VAL A 30 7.47 -11.85 -10.19
N GLY A 31 7.12 -10.77 -9.50
CA GLY A 31 7.99 -9.62 -9.25
C GLY A 31 7.39 -8.67 -8.21
N THR A 32 8.28 -8.04 -7.43
CA THR A 32 7.95 -6.93 -6.53
C THR A 32 8.92 -5.79 -6.79
N ARG A 33 8.50 -4.55 -6.53
CA ARG A 33 9.42 -3.42 -6.36
C ARG A 33 9.47 -3.04 -4.88
N LYS A 34 10.67 -2.74 -4.37
CA LYS A 34 10.79 -2.01 -3.10
C LYS A 34 10.39 -0.57 -3.36
N ILE A 35 9.41 -0.08 -2.63
CA ILE A 35 9.07 1.34 -2.57
C ILE A 35 9.82 1.87 -1.35
N ASP A 36 10.79 2.75 -1.59
CA ASP A 36 11.40 3.49 -0.51
C ASP A 36 10.40 4.59 -0.09
N TYR A 37 9.96 4.56 1.16
CA TYR A 37 9.04 5.55 1.70
C TYR A 37 9.86 6.79 2.13
N GLU A 38 9.61 7.95 1.52
CA GLU A 38 9.98 9.23 2.13
C GLU A 38 8.80 9.74 2.97
N LEU A 39 9.00 9.79 4.29
CA LEU A 39 8.20 10.62 5.18
C LEU A 39 8.65 12.07 4.98
N GLU A 40 8.03 12.79 4.05
CA GLU A 40 8.34 14.22 3.87
C GLU A 40 7.75 15.05 5.02
N GLU A 41 8.64 15.61 5.85
CA GLU A 41 8.38 16.86 6.55
C GLU A 41 8.59 18.05 5.61
N SER A 42 7.54 18.88 5.52
CA SER A 42 7.53 20.31 5.17
C SER A 42 7.83 20.76 3.72
N SER A 43 6.74 21.17 3.05
CA SER A 43 6.54 22.47 2.40
C SER A 43 7.76 23.33 2.01
N ARG A 44 7.98 23.56 0.70
CA ARG A 44 7.71 24.83 -0.04
C ARG A 44 8.44 24.90 -1.40
N GLU A 45 7.66 25.24 -2.42
CA GLU A 45 7.92 26.18 -3.53
C GLU A 45 8.99 25.87 -4.61
N SER A 46 8.47 25.38 -5.75
CA SER A 46 8.48 26.00 -7.09
C SER A 46 9.80 26.50 -7.73
N LYS A 47 10.09 26.02 -8.95
CA LYS A 47 10.23 26.87 -10.17
C LYS A 47 10.35 26.08 -11.49
N PHE A 48 9.68 26.63 -12.50
CA PHE A 48 9.68 26.28 -13.93
C PHE A 48 11.05 26.39 -14.61
N GLU A 49 11.27 25.64 -15.69
CA GLU A 49 11.58 26.19 -17.03
C GLU A 49 11.49 25.12 -18.15
N LEU A 50 10.83 25.47 -19.26
CA LEU A 50 10.76 24.73 -20.53
C LEU A 50 12.00 25.04 -21.39
N ILE A 51 12.71 24.04 -21.92
CA ILE A 51 13.54 24.12 -23.15
C ILE A 51 13.47 22.79 -23.94
N ASP A 52 13.67 22.92 -25.25
CA ASP A 52 13.24 22.18 -26.43
C ASP A 52 14.10 20.94 -26.87
N LEU A 53 13.48 20.07 -27.69
CA LEU A 53 14.03 19.12 -28.68
C LEU A 53 14.97 17.96 -28.27
N GLY A 54 14.39 16.76 -28.24
CA GLY A 54 15.08 15.47 -28.41
C GLY A 54 14.17 14.34 -27.99
N ILE A 55 13.66 13.53 -28.93
CA ILE A 55 12.92 12.31 -28.57
C ILE A 55 13.95 11.30 -28.07
N GLU A 56 14.40 11.48 -26.83
CA GLU A 56 14.84 10.37 -26.01
C GLU A 56 13.64 9.45 -25.89
N ARG A 57 13.74 8.24 -26.44
CA ARG A 57 12.87 7.15 -26.01
C ARG A 57 13.26 6.87 -24.57
N GLU A 58 12.72 7.67 -23.68
CA GLU A 58 12.76 7.39 -22.25
C GLU A 58 12.10 6.02 -22.12
N VAL A 59 12.93 5.01 -21.83
CA VAL A 59 12.43 3.68 -21.47
C VAL A 59 11.81 3.89 -20.10
N VAL A 60 10.57 4.39 -20.09
CA VAL A 60 9.80 4.54 -18.87
C VAL A 60 9.64 3.14 -18.32
N LYS A 61 10.41 2.83 -17.28
CA LYS A 61 10.34 1.55 -16.60
C LYS A 61 9.02 1.52 -15.85
N ILE A 62 7.98 1.04 -16.53
CA ILE A 62 6.66 0.82 -15.96
C ILE A 62 6.81 -0.29 -14.93
N THR A 63 6.56 0.03 -13.66
CA THR A 63 6.60 -0.94 -12.58
C THR A 63 5.38 -0.77 -11.71
N SER A 64 4.55 -1.79 -11.67
CA SER A 64 3.62 -1.95 -10.58
C SER A 64 4.37 -2.31 -9.30
N ASP A 65 3.71 -2.08 -8.18
CA ASP A 65 4.22 -2.52 -6.87
C ASP A 65 4.44 -4.03 -6.87
N ILE A 66 3.46 -4.75 -7.45
CA ILE A 66 3.47 -6.21 -7.49
C ILE A 66 2.97 -6.71 -8.85
N ILE A 67 3.62 -7.76 -9.36
CA ILE A 67 3.15 -8.53 -10.52
C ILE A 67 2.88 -9.96 -10.06
N VAL A 68 1.69 -10.47 -10.36
CA VAL A 68 1.22 -11.76 -9.86
C VAL A 68 0.56 -12.64 -10.92
N THR A 69 0.33 -13.90 -10.59
CA THR A 69 -0.54 -14.83 -11.32
C THR A 69 -1.65 -15.36 -10.41
N ILE A 70 -2.85 -15.52 -10.96
CA ILE A 70 -4.04 -15.98 -10.23
C ILE A 70 -4.40 -17.43 -10.59
N PRO A 71 -5.01 -18.20 -9.67
CA PRO A 71 -5.18 -19.65 -9.86
C PRO A 71 -6.01 -20.04 -11.09
N GLN A 72 -7.03 -19.25 -11.46
CA GLN A 72 -7.88 -19.53 -12.61
C GLN A 72 -7.25 -19.14 -13.95
N GLU A 73 -6.19 -18.33 -13.92
CA GLU A 73 -5.55 -17.75 -15.11
C GLU A 73 -4.03 -17.95 -15.06
N TYR A 74 -3.59 -19.16 -14.69
CA TYR A 74 -2.19 -19.56 -14.85
C TYR A 74 -1.76 -19.17 -16.27
N HIS A 75 -0.65 -18.42 -16.38
CA HIS A 75 -0.08 -17.75 -17.57
C HIS A 75 -0.40 -16.27 -17.78
N ARG A 76 -1.47 -15.71 -17.18
CA ARG A 76 -1.75 -14.28 -17.27
C ARG A 76 -1.10 -13.51 -16.12
N LYS A 77 -0.34 -12.47 -16.47
CA LYS A 77 0.30 -11.58 -15.51
C LYS A 77 -0.64 -10.42 -15.19
N ILE A 78 -0.85 -10.20 -13.90
CA ILE A 78 -1.71 -9.15 -13.38
C ILE A 78 -0.83 -8.14 -12.66
N ALA A 79 -1.05 -6.87 -12.95
CA ALA A 79 -0.46 -5.78 -12.19
C ALA A 79 -1.35 -5.46 -10.98
N ILE A 80 -0.72 -5.27 -9.83
CA ILE A 80 -1.39 -4.79 -8.62
C ILE A 80 -0.71 -3.50 -8.20
N GLU A 81 -1.52 -2.46 -8.04
CA GLU A 81 -1.15 -1.22 -7.37
C GLU A 81 -1.70 -1.23 -5.94
N LEU A 82 -0.81 -1.01 -4.97
CA LEU A 82 -1.12 -1.03 -3.55
C LEU A 82 -1.05 0.37 -2.98
N GLU A 83 -2.22 0.95 -2.71
CA GLU A 83 -2.28 2.24 -2.03
C GLU A 83 -2.23 2.03 -0.52
N ASN A 84 -1.04 2.29 0.03
CA ASN A 84 -0.75 2.19 1.46
C ASN A 84 -0.33 3.56 2.06
N ASN A 85 0.00 4.55 1.21
CA ASN A 85 0.63 5.80 1.62
C ASN A 85 -0.33 6.68 2.41
N VAL A 86 0.15 7.32 3.48
CA VAL A 86 -0.56 8.33 4.27
C VAL A 86 -0.90 9.59 3.45
N HIS A 87 -0.08 9.90 2.44
CA HIS A 87 -0.23 11.05 1.56
C HIS A 87 -0.55 10.63 0.12
N TRP A 88 -1.42 9.64 -0.03
CA TRP A 88 -1.84 9.15 -1.34
C TRP A 88 -2.47 10.25 -2.22
N ASP A 89 -1.86 10.47 -3.40
CA ASP A 89 -2.40 11.30 -4.48
C ASP A 89 -3.13 10.41 -5.50
N PHE A 90 -4.46 10.53 -5.50
CA PHE A 90 -5.32 9.82 -6.44
C PHE A 90 -4.98 10.11 -7.91
N GLY A 91 -4.64 11.36 -8.26
CA GLY A 91 -4.36 11.76 -9.63
C GLY A 91 -3.04 11.21 -10.15
N GLU A 92 -2.02 11.11 -9.30
CA GLU A 92 -0.78 10.41 -9.61
C GLU A 92 -1.01 8.91 -9.78
N SER A 93 -1.65 8.28 -8.79
CA SER A 93 -1.99 6.86 -8.83
C SER A 93 -2.79 6.53 -10.10
N LEU A 94 -3.86 7.26 -10.41
CA LEU A 94 -4.67 6.97 -11.60
C LEU A 94 -3.85 7.07 -12.90
N ARG A 95 -2.96 8.06 -13.02
CA ARG A 95 -2.06 8.18 -14.17
C ARG A 95 -1.12 6.98 -14.26
N GLN A 96 -0.61 6.52 -13.14
CA GLN A 96 0.28 5.36 -13.07
C GLN A 96 -0.46 4.08 -13.46
N VAL A 97 -1.62 3.81 -12.86
CA VAL A 97 -2.43 2.61 -13.16
C VAL A 97 -2.89 2.58 -14.62
N LYS A 98 -3.18 3.73 -15.24
CA LYS A 98 -3.48 3.82 -16.68
C LYS A 98 -2.33 3.35 -17.57
N LYS A 99 -1.07 3.58 -17.17
CA LYS A 99 0.08 3.05 -17.93
C LYS A 99 0.11 1.53 -17.92
N TYR A 100 -0.35 0.89 -16.84
CA TYR A 100 -0.39 -0.58 -16.73
C TYR A 100 -1.35 -1.23 -17.71
N LYS A 101 -2.47 -0.59 -18.06
CA LYS A 101 -3.44 -1.14 -19.04
C LYS A 101 -2.82 -1.50 -20.38
N HIS A 102 -1.73 -0.82 -20.77
CA HIS A 102 -1.04 -1.10 -22.02
C HIS A 102 -0.10 -2.31 -21.93
N ALA A 103 0.31 -2.69 -20.71
CA ALA A 103 1.30 -3.73 -20.45
C ALA A 103 0.72 -4.99 -19.81
N PHE A 104 -0.44 -4.90 -19.17
CA PHE A 104 -1.08 -5.98 -18.42
C PHE A 104 -2.55 -6.12 -18.83
N GLU A 105 -3.00 -7.37 -18.98
CA GLU A 105 -4.38 -7.69 -19.37
C GLU A 105 -5.38 -7.38 -18.25
N ASP A 106 -4.97 -7.59 -16.99
CA ASP A 106 -5.71 -7.19 -15.79
C ASP A 106 -4.82 -6.29 -14.93
N THR A 107 -5.44 -5.26 -14.35
CA THR A 107 -4.81 -4.36 -13.41
C THR A 107 -5.78 -4.13 -12.25
N ARG A 108 -5.30 -4.41 -11.05
CA ARG A 108 -6.08 -4.30 -9.81
C ARG A 108 -5.52 -3.19 -8.96
N VAL A 109 -6.43 -2.38 -8.42
CA VAL A 109 -6.08 -1.29 -7.51
C VAL A 109 -6.58 -1.64 -6.12
N ILE A 110 -5.70 -1.65 -5.14
CA ILE A 110 -6.03 -1.98 -3.75
C ILE A 110 -5.90 -0.69 -2.95
N ILE A 111 -7.02 -0.17 -2.45
CA ILE A 111 -7.05 1.10 -1.71
C ILE A 111 -7.56 0.93 -0.27
N PRO A 112 -7.12 1.78 0.67
CA PRO A 112 -7.64 1.80 2.03
C PRO A 112 -9.15 2.07 2.05
N THR A 113 -9.88 1.44 2.95
CA THR A 113 -11.34 1.62 3.08
C THR A 113 -11.74 3.07 3.38
N GLU A 114 -10.89 3.80 4.11
CA GLU A 114 -11.01 5.25 4.36
C GLU A 114 -11.04 6.08 3.07
N TYR A 115 -10.57 5.53 1.95
CA TYR A 115 -10.54 6.14 0.63
C TYR A 115 -11.53 5.56 -0.37
N LYS A 116 -12.52 4.80 0.12
CA LYS A 116 -13.59 4.21 -0.70
C LYS A 116 -14.26 5.18 -1.68
N ARG A 117 -14.32 6.48 -1.37
CA ARG A 117 -14.90 7.51 -2.26
C ARG A 117 -14.25 7.58 -3.65
N PHE A 118 -13.01 7.12 -3.80
CA PHE A 118 -12.28 7.12 -5.07
C PHE A 118 -12.44 5.79 -5.84
N ALA A 119 -12.92 4.72 -5.20
CA ALA A 119 -13.14 3.42 -5.85
C ALA A 119 -14.04 3.49 -7.10
N PRO A 120 -15.15 4.27 -7.12
CA PRO A 120 -15.95 4.46 -8.33
C PRO A 120 -15.15 5.04 -9.50
N LEU A 121 -14.16 5.91 -9.24
CA LEU A 121 -13.40 6.57 -10.29
C LEU A 121 -12.48 5.58 -11.01
N TYR A 122 -11.79 4.71 -10.26
CA TYR A 122 -11.04 3.59 -10.86
C TYR A 122 -11.95 2.62 -11.60
N LYS A 123 -13.13 2.30 -11.04
CA LYS A 123 -14.09 1.42 -11.71
C LYS A 123 -14.60 1.98 -13.04
N ASN A 124 -14.91 3.27 -13.10
CA ASN A 124 -15.34 3.94 -14.32
C ASN A 124 -14.27 3.90 -15.42
N GLU A 125 -13.00 3.85 -15.01
CA GLU A 125 -11.86 3.67 -15.90
C GLU A 125 -11.66 2.20 -16.27
N GLY A 126 -12.47 1.26 -15.78
CA GLY A 126 -12.44 -0.17 -16.10
C GLY A 126 -11.42 -0.98 -15.30
N PHE A 127 -11.02 -0.52 -14.11
CA PHE A 127 -10.16 -1.27 -13.20
C PHE A 127 -10.96 -2.08 -12.18
N ARG A 128 -10.44 -3.23 -11.77
CA ARG A 128 -10.93 -3.92 -10.57
C ARG A 128 -10.37 -3.25 -9.34
N VAL A 129 -11.24 -2.96 -8.38
CA VAL A 129 -10.87 -2.21 -7.18
C VAL A 129 -11.14 -3.07 -5.96
N TYR A 130 -10.18 -3.12 -5.06
CA TYR A 130 -10.30 -3.79 -3.78
C TYR A 130 -10.12 -2.76 -2.67
N LEU A 131 -10.90 -2.92 -1.61
CA LEU A 131 -10.78 -2.15 -0.39
C LEU A 131 -10.07 -2.99 0.65
N TRP A 132 -9.09 -2.40 1.33
CA TRP A 132 -8.45 -3.03 2.48
C TRP A 132 -8.71 -2.26 3.77
N LYS A 133 -8.73 -2.97 4.90
CA LYS A 133 -8.71 -2.40 6.26
C LYS A 133 -7.85 -3.27 7.15
N ALA A 134 -7.16 -2.67 8.11
CA ALA A 134 -6.34 -3.38 9.09
C ALA A 134 -6.16 -2.50 10.33
N LYS A 135 -5.78 -3.11 11.46
CA LYS A 135 -5.20 -2.38 12.58
C LYS A 135 -3.76 -2.03 12.25
N ARG A 136 -3.34 -0.81 12.49
CA ARG A 136 -1.97 -0.33 12.29
C ARG A 136 -1.16 -0.51 13.58
N LYS A 137 0.04 -1.07 13.45
CA LYS A 137 1.03 -1.25 14.54
C LYS A 137 1.94 -0.03 14.59
N TRP A 138 1.76 0.79 15.60
CA TRP A 138 2.55 1.99 15.84
C TRP A 138 3.58 1.75 16.94
N GLN A 139 4.86 1.82 16.63
CA GLN A 139 5.93 1.73 17.61
C GLN A 139 6.24 3.12 18.17
N CYS A 140 6.07 3.30 19.48
CA CYS A 140 6.50 4.52 20.16
C CYS A 140 8.03 4.60 20.17
N LEU A 141 8.60 5.65 19.59
CA LEU A 141 10.06 5.84 19.52
C LEU A 141 10.71 6.06 20.89
N ARG A 142 9.94 6.54 21.88
CA ARG A 142 10.46 6.78 23.24
C ARG A 142 10.61 5.53 24.09
N CYS A 143 9.69 4.57 23.97
CA CYS A 143 9.65 3.41 24.86
C CYS A 143 9.57 2.06 24.14
N GLY A 144 9.58 2.06 22.80
CA GLY A 144 9.51 0.86 21.97
C GLY A 144 8.17 0.12 22.00
N THR A 145 7.18 0.56 22.78
CA THR A 145 5.89 -0.13 22.90
C THR A 145 5.09 -0.04 21.60
N ILE A 146 4.57 -1.18 21.15
CA ILE A 146 3.69 -1.27 19.99
C ILE A 146 2.24 -1.00 20.43
N ASN A 147 1.60 -0.05 19.75
CA ASN A 147 0.21 0.32 19.97
C ASN A 147 -0.59 0.00 18.71
N LEU A 148 -1.77 -0.60 18.89
CA LEU A 148 -2.67 -0.95 17.79
C LEU A 148 -3.76 0.11 17.63
N ASN A 149 -4.00 0.56 16.40
CA ASN A 149 -5.08 1.49 16.09
C ASN A 149 -5.59 1.24 14.69
N GLU A 150 -6.91 1.25 14.48
CA GLU A 150 -7.47 1.19 13.13
C GLU A 150 -7.26 2.51 12.38
N ASN A 151 -7.12 3.61 13.10
CA ASN A 151 -6.94 4.92 12.49
C ASN A 151 -5.52 5.12 11.98
N ARG A 152 -5.43 5.98 10.97
CA ARG A 152 -4.18 6.43 10.36
C ARG A 152 -3.35 7.37 11.25
N ILE A 153 -3.98 7.91 12.27
CA ILE A 153 -3.35 8.81 13.22
C ILE A 153 -2.70 7.95 14.32
N PRO A 154 -1.42 8.18 14.66
CA PRO A 154 -0.77 7.50 15.77
C PRO A 154 -1.59 7.60 17.07
N PRO A 155 -1.76 6.50 17.83
CA PRO A 155 -2.47 6.50 19.10
C PRO A 155 -1.62 7.15 20.20
N LYS A 156 -2.23 7.40 21.37
CA LYS A 156 -1.46 7.73 22.58
C LYS A 156 -0.68 6.52 23.05
N CYS A 157 0.55 6.72 23.52
CA CYS A 157 1.35 5.60 24.03
C CYS A 157 0.72 5.02 25.29
N ASN A 158 0.46 3.71 25.29
CA ASN A 158 0.03 2.96 26.47
C ASN A 158 1.19 2.30 27.24
N GLY A 159 2.42 2.44 26.73
CA GLY A 159 3.60 1.79 27.24
C GLY A 159 4.15 2.37 28.54
N LYS A 160 5.17 1.70 29.05
CA LYS A 160 5.99 2.19 30.16
C LYS A 160 7.37 2.57 29.65
N ASP A 161 7.96 3.61 30.23
CA ASP A 161 9.35 3.98 29.95
C ASP A 161 10.35 3.00 30.62
N SER A 162 11.64 3.25 30.43
CA SER A 162 12.73 2.46 31.01
C SER A 162 12.74 2.43 32.55
N GLU A 163 12.07 3.39 33.19
CA GLU A 163 11.91 3.48 34.64
C GLU A 163 10.60 2.83 35.13
N GLY A 164 9.81 2.23 34.24
CA GLY A 164 8.54 1.59 34.56
C GLY A 164 7.36 2.55 34.79
N LYS A 165 7.53 3.85 34.52
CA LYS A 165 6.47 4.86 34.60
C LYS A 165 5.68 4.90 33.29
N LYS A 166 4.44 5.39 33.33
CA LYS A 166 3.62 5.54 32.12
C LYS A 166 4.29 6.48 31.14
N CYS A 167 4.52 6.01 29.91
CA CYS A 167 5.15 6.80 28.88
C CYS A 167 4.33 8.07 28.62
N SER A 168 4.98 9.23 28.74
CA SER A 168 4.36 10.54 28.57
C SER A 168 4.33 11.01 27.11
N ASN A 169 4.68 10.13 26.16
CA ASN A 169 4.68 10.46 24.75
C ASN A 169 3.25 10.83 24.30
N LYS A 170 3.11 12.09 23.88
CA LYS A 170 1.90 12.66 23.27
C LYS A 170 2.18 13.19 21.86
N SER A 171 3.44 13.17 21.41
CA SER A 171 3.83 13.66 20.10
C SER A 171 3.46 12.63 19.04
N ARG A 172 2.93 13.08 17.90
CA ARG A 172 2.60 12.19 16.79
C ARG A 172 3.86 11.75 16.03
N ASP A 173 4.85 12.63 15.99
CA ASP A 173 6.10 12.45 15.23
C ASP A 173 7.08 11.51 15.97
N GLU A 174 6.69 11.03 17.15
CA GLU A 174 7.46 10.06 17.94
C GLU A 174 6.85 8.65 17.86
N PHE A 175 6.18 8.35 16.74
CA PHE A 175 5.65 7.03 16.43
C PHE A 175 5.98 6.61 15.01
N ASP A 176 6.51 5.40 14.87
CA ASP A 176 6.74 4.78 13.58
C ASP A 176 5.64 3.76 13.28
N LEU A 177 5.13 3.78 12.05
CA LEU A 177 4.25 2.72 11.56
C LEU A 177 5.12 1.51 11.17
N VAL A 178 5.05 0.44 11.97
CA VAL A 178 5.93 -0.73 11.81
C VAL A 178 5.22 -1.96 11.23
N GLY A 179 3.91 -1.87 10.99
CA GLY A 179 3.13 -2.93 10.38
C GLY A 179 1.62 -2.77 10.55
N LEU A 180 0.90 -3.84 10.26
CA LEU A 180 -0.53 -4.03 10.23
C LEU A 180 -0.91 -5.33 10.98
N GLU A 181 -2.16 -5.44 11.41
CA GLU A 181 -2.73 -6.63 12.00
C GLU A 181 -4.18 -6.78 11.53
N ASP A 182 -4.64 -8.03 11.40
CA ASP A 182 -6.00 -8.35 10.96
C ASP A 182 -6.38 -7.71 9.61
N ALA A 183 -5.46 -7.76 8.64
CA ALA A 183 -5.70 -7.20 7.31
C ALA A 183 -6.82 -7.95 6.57
N GLU A 184 -7.90 -7.23 6.27
CA GLU A 184 -9.00 -7.72 5.43
C GLU A 184 -8.98 -7.00 4.09
N VAL A 185 -9.08 -7.75 2.99
CA VAL A 185 -9.23 -7.21 1.63
C VAL A 185 -10.53 -7.74 1.01
N LYS A 186 -11.33 -6.84 0.42
CA LYS A 186 -12.62 -7.17 -0.21
C LYS A 186 -12.76 -6.42 -1.54
N GLU A 187 -13.36 -7.05 -2.53
CA GLU A 187 -13.65 -6.39 -3.81
C GLU A 187 -14.71 -5.32 -3.60
N TYR A 188 -14.52 -4.17 -4.26
CA TYR A 188 -15.51 -3.12 -4.31
C TYR A 188 -16.55 -3.47 -5.39
N GLU A 189 -17.81 -3.61 -5.02
CA GLU A 189 -18.94 -3.85 -5.92
C GLU A 189 -19.56 -2.55 -6.44
#